data_AF-A0A0G0T237-F1
#
_entry.id   AF-A0A0G0T237-F1
#
_cell.length_a   1.000
_cell.length_b   1.000
_cell.length_c   1.000
_cell.angle_alpha   90.00
_cell.angle_beta   90.00
_cell.angle_gamma   90.00
#
_symmetry.space_group_name_H-M   'P 1'
#
loop_
_entity.id
_entity.type
_entity.pdbx_description
1 polymer ?
#
loop_
_entity_poly.entity_id
_entity_poly.type
_entity_poly.pdbx_seq_one_letter_code
_entity_poly.pdbx_strand_id
1 'polypeptide(L)' 'AGNAYASTIVSALALGKTLEEGLRWAGINSMSVTQYVGAQKGLLSIEKIEEYLAKAPDNYKPQKL' A
#
# COMPACT_ATOMS: atom_id res chain seq x y z
N ALA A 1 -10.56 4.80 1.68
CA ALA A 1 -9.25 4.30 2.14
C ALA A 1 -9.26 2.78 2.41
N GLY A 2 -10.20 2.25 3.21
CA GLY A 2 -10.25 0.81 3.53
C GLY A 2 -10.27 -0.15 2.33
N ASN A 3 -11.08 0.14 1.30
CA ASN A 3 -11.10 -0.70 0.08
C ASN A 3 -9.75 -0.71 -0.64
N ALA A 4 -9.05 0.44 -0.70
CA ALA A 4 -7.74 0.53 -1.34
C ALA A 4 -6.68 -0.28 -0.57
N TYR A 5 -6.77 -0.29 0.77
CA TYR A 5 -5.91 -1.14 1.60
C TYR A 5 -6.14 -2.63 1.27
N ALA A 6 -7.38 -3.11 1.38
CA ALA A 6 -7.71 -4.51 1.17
C ALA A 6 -7.41 -4.98 -0.28
N SER A 7 -7.79 -4.18 -1.29
CA SER A 7 -7.56 -4.52 -2.70
C SER A 7 -6.08 -4.54 -3.04
N THR A 8 -5.25 -3.69 -2.41
CA THR A 8 -3.80 -3.70 -2.60
C THR A 8 -3.17 -4.96 -2.02
N ILE A 9 -3.62 -5.44 -0.85
CA ILE A 9 -3.14 -6.72 -0.29
C ILE A 9 -3.47 -7.86 -1.27
N VAL A 10 -4.73 -7.95 -1.70
CA VAL A 10 -5.16 -9.01 -2.64
C VAL A 10 -4.35 -8.95 -3.94
N SER A 11 -4.14 -7.75 -4.48
CA SER A 11 -3.35 -7.56 -5.70
C SER A 11 -1.89 -7.97 -5.51
N ALA A 12 -1.26 -7.60 -4.39
CA ALA A 12 0.11 -7.97 -4.08
C ALA A 12 0.26 -9.50 -3.95
N LEU A 13 -0.67 -10.16 -3.26
CA LEU A 13 -0.69 -11.62 -3.13
C LEU A 13 -0.88 -12.30 -4.50
N ALA A 14 -1.78 -11.78 -5.34
CA ALA A 14 -1.99 -12.28 -6.69
C ALA A 14 -0.75 -12.15 -7.58
N LEU A 15 0.11 -11.15 -7.31
CA LEU A 15 1.40 -10.95 -7.96
C LEU A 15 2.54 -11.77 -7.32
N GLY A 16 2.24 -12.68 -6.40
CA GLY A 16 3.22 -13.56 -5.76
C GLY A 16 4.06 -12.88 -4.67
N LYS A 17 3.68 -11.69 -4.21
CA LYS A 17 4.30 -11.04 -3.06
C LYS A 17 3.89 -11.73 -1.76
N THR A 18 4.75 -11.62 -0.76
CA THR A 18 4.44 -12.06 0.61
C THR A 18 3.36 -11.17 1.24
N LEU A 19 2.70 -11.67 2.28
CA LEU A 19 1.74 -10.88 3.05
C LEU A 19 2.40 -9.62 3.65
N GLU A 20 3.64 -9.72 4.12
CA GLU A 20 4.39 -8.59 4.69
C GLU A 20 4.65 -7.49 3.66
N GLU A 21 5.01 -7.86 2.43
CA GLU A 21 5.12 -6.92 1.31
C GLU A 21 3.75 -6.31 0.96
N GLY A 22 2.70 -7.14 0.89
CA GLY A 22 1.34 -6.68 0.62
C GLY A 22 0.83 -5.68 1.65
N LEU A 23 1.11 -5.91 2.94
CA LEU A 23 0.76 -5.00 4.03
C LEU A 23 1.48 -3.65 3.90
N ARG A 24 2.76 -3.65 3.51
CA ARG A 24 3.52 -2.41 3.25
C ARG A 24 2.95 -1.64 2.05
N TRP A 25 2.64 -2.34 0.96
CA TRP A 25 2.03 -1.72 -0.22
C TRP A 25 0.66 -1.12 0.10
N ALA A 26 -0.16 -1.87 0.83
CA ALA A 26 -1.51 -1.47 1.20
C ALA A 26 -1.53 -0.23 2.10
N GLY A 27 -0.60 -0.14 3.06
CA GLY A 27 -0.44 1.03 3.90
C GLY A 27 -0.17 2.30 3.09
N ILE A 28 0.79 2.24 2.15
CA ILE A 28 1.13 3.36 1.27
C ILE A 28 -0.06 3.77 0.38
N ASN A 29 -0.72 2.81 -0.26
CA ASN A 29 -1.80 3.11 -1.20
C ASN A 29 -3.02 3.71 -0.46
N SER A 30 -3.39 3.14 0.70
CA SER A 30 -4.46 3.67 1.55
C SER A 30 -4.13 5.08 2.07
N MET A 31 -2.88 5.31 2.49
CA MET A 31 -2.40 6.61 2.93
C MET A 31 -2.56 7.67 1.83
N SER A 32 -2.20 7.36 0.58
CA SER A 32 -2.40 8.29 -0.54
C SER A 32 -3.89 8.59 -0.79
N VAL A 33 -4.76 7.57 -0.80
CA VAL A 33 -6.21 7.75 -0.98
C VAL A 33 -6.83 8.67 0.08
N THR A 34 -6.37 8.65 1.33
CA THR A 34 -6.91 9.54 2.38
C THR A 34 -6.63 11.02 2.16
N GLN A 35 -5.67 11.38 1.30
CA GLN A 35 -5.32 12.77 1.04
C GLN A 35 -6.24 13.46 0.02
N TYR A 36 -7.18 12.73 -0.57
CA TYR A 36 -8.05 13.24 -1.63
C TYR A 36 -9.52 12.93 -1.33
N VAL A 37 -10.40 13.80 -1.84
CA VAL A 37 -11.83 13.51 -1.90
C VAL A 37 -12.08 12.51 -3.05
N GLY A 38 -12.69 11.36 -2.70
CA GLY A 38 -13.01 10.28 -3.63
C GLY A 38 -12.00 9.12 -3.60
N ALA A 39 -12.49 7.89 -3.78
CA ALA A 39 -11.71 6.67 -3.57
C ALA A 39 -10.63 6.38 -4.63
N GLN A 40 -10.77 6.92 -5.84
CA GLN A 40 -9.88 6.62 -6.97
C GLN A 40 -8.75 7.64 -7.13
N LYS A 41 -8.95 8.89 -6.70
CA LYS A 41 -8.04 10.00 -7.01
C LYS A 41 -6.64 9.83 -6.40
N GLY A 42 -6.55 9.20 -5.23
CA GLY A 42 -5.28 8.91 -4.58
C GLY A 42 -4.77 7.48 -4.79
N LEU A 43 -5.39 6.69 -5.66
CA LEU A 43 -4.93 5.33 -5.93
C LEU A 43 -3.59 5.39 -6.68
N LEU A 44 -2.60 4.68 -6.16
CA LEU A 44 -1.25 4.67 -6.71
C LEU A 44 -1.02 3.48 -7.64
N SER A 45 -0.14 3.69 -8.64
CA SER A 45 0.43 2.60 -9.44
C SER A 45 1.50 1.85 -8.65
N ILE A 46 1.89 0.66 -9.12
CA ILE A 46 2.93 -0.16 -8.49
C ILE A 46 4.26 0.63 -8.42
N GLU A 47 4.64 1.29 -9.49
CA GLU A 47 5.89 2.05 -9.58
C GLU A 47 5.91 3.17 -8.54
N LYS A 48 4.77 3.82 -8.31
CA LYS A 48 4.68 4.88 -7.31
C LYS A 48 4.72 4.34 -5.89
N ILE A 49 4.08 3.19 -5.63
CA ILE A 49 4.18 2.49 -4.35
C ILE A 49 5.64 2.13 -4.05
N GLU A 50 6.37 1.60 -5.03
CA GLU A 50 7.78 1.25 -4.89
C GLU A 50 8.67 2.50 -4.66
N GLU A 51 8.38 3.62 -5.32
CA GLU A 51 9.06 4.90 -5.05
C GLU A 51 8.87 5.36 -3.59
N TYR A 52 7.66 5.22 -3.05
CA TYR A 52 7.40 5.51 -1.63
C TYR A 52 8.15 4.54 -0.71
N LEU A 53 8.22 3.25 -1.04
CA LEU A 53 8.96 2.26 -0.27
C LEU A 53 10.46 2.53 -0.25
N ALA A 54 11.03 2.96 -1.38
CA ALA A 54 12.44 3.32 -1.46
C ALA A 54 12.80 4.53 -0.57
N LYS A 55 11.82 5.37 -0.24
CA LYS A 55 11.96 6.53 0.64
C LYS A 55 11.44 6.28 2.07
N ALA A 56 10.84 5.12 2.31
CA ALA A 56 10.23 4.81 3.60
C ALA A 56 11.33 4.64 4.66
N PRO A 57 11.10 5.09 5.91
CA PRO A 57 12.04 4.87 6.99
C PRO A 57 12.20 3.37 7.29
N ASP A 58 13.34 2.97 7.84
CA ASP A 58 13.68 1.55 8.11
C ASP A 58 12.68 0.83 9.03
N ASN A 59 11.95 1.60 9.83
CA ASN A 59 10.91 1.11 10.75
C ASN A 59 9.53 0.95 10.09
N TYR A 60 9.38 1.23 8.78
CA TYR A 60 8.15 1.03 8.04
C TYR A 60 7.94 -0.46 7.70
N LYS A 61 7.63 -1.25 8.73
CA LYS A 61 7.45 -2.70 8.65
C LYS A 61 6.24 -3.12 9.48
N PRO A 62 5.43 -4.09 9.02
CA PRO A 62 4.34 -4.64 9.81
C PRO A 62 4.87 -5.23 11.12
N GLN A 63 4.10 -5.08 12.19
CA GLN A 63 4.40 -5.65 13.49
C GLN A 63 3.28 -6.61 13.91
N LYS A 64 3.66 -7.67 14.61
CA LYS A 64 2.70 -8.57 15.23
C LYS A 64 2.05 -7.85 16.42
N LEU A 65 0.73 -7.97 16.54
CA LEU A 65 -0.05 -7.45 17.67
C LEU A 65 0.12 -8.32 18.92
#